data_AF-A0A7Y5F8B1-F1
#
_entry.id   AF-A0A7Y5F8B1-F1
#
_cell.length_a   1.000
_cell.length_b   1.000
_cell.length_c   1.000
_cell.angle_alpha   90.00
_cell.angle_beta   90.00
_cell.angle_gamma   90.00
#
_symmetry.space_group_name_H-M   'P 1'
#
loop_
_entity.id
_entity.type
_entity.pdbx_description
1 polymer ?
#
loop_
_entity_poly.entity_id
_entity_poly.type
_entity_poly.pdbx_seq_one_letter_code
_entity_poly.pdbx_strand_id
1 'polypeptide(L)'
;MKSAYEIAMARLEKEAGPGRKLTEAQKAEIAGIDKKYDAKAAEERLSFESRMAKASTIEELESLRSGLAGALAAIEEQREKAKEAVWNQN
;
A
#
# COMPACT_ATOMS: atom_id res chain seq x y z
N MET A 1 -16.92 12.24 -3.74
CA MET A 1 -15.87 11.28 -4.12
C MET A 1 -15.76 10.26 -3.02
N LYS A 2 -15.82 8.96 -3.32
CA LYS A 2 -15.58 7.92 -2.31
C LYS A 2 -14.11 7.94 -1.92
N SER A 3 -13.82 7.81 -0.63
CA SER A 3 -12.43 7.72 -0.14
C SER A 3 -11.77 6.45 -0.70
N ALA A 4 -10.46 6.47 -0.92
CA ALA A 4 -9.70 5.27 -1.34
C ALA A 4 -9.97 4.07 -0.41
N TYR A 5 -10.23 4.34 0.88
CA TYR A 5 -10.68 3.36 1.87
C TYR A 5 -12.02 2.70 1.52
N GLU A 6 -13.03 3.49 1.14
CA GLU A 6 -14.36 2.96 0.78
C GLU A 6 -14.31 2.14 -0.51
N ILE A 7 -13.40 2.48 -1.42
CA ILE A 7 -13.17 1.72 -2.66
C ILE A 7 -12.44 0.40 -2.37
N ALA A 8 -11.44 0.42 -1.49
CA ALA A 8 -10.71 -0.77 -1.06
C ALA A 8 -11.62 -1.74 -0.30
N MET A 9 -12.44 -1.23 0.62
CA MET A 9 -13.42 -2.03 1.36
C MET A 9 -14.49 -2.61 0.45
N ALA A 10 -14.99 -1.84 -0.53
CA ALA A 10 -15.97 -2.35 -1.50
C ALA A 10 -15.38 -3.41 -2.45
N ARG A 11 -14.08 -3.36 -2.76
CA ARG A 11 -13.39 -4.44 -3.51
C ARG A 11 -13.28 -5.70 -2.67
N LEU A 12 -12.85 -5.58 -1.41
CA LEU A 12 -12.75 -6.69 -0.46
C LEU A 12 -14.10 -7.35 -0.20
N GLU A 13 -15.17 -6.57 -0.02
CA GLU A 13 -16.55 -7.07 0.13
C GLU A 13 -17.04 -7.83 -1.11
N LYS A 14 -16.58 -7.42 -2.31
CA LYS A 14 -16.96 -8.06 -3.57
C LYS A 14 -16.24 -9.39 -3.80
N GLU A 15 -15.01 -9.53 -3.32
CA GLU A 15 -14.20 -10.76 -3.49
C GLU A 15 -14.60 -11.88 -2.52
N ALA A 16 -15.19 -11.56 -1.37
CA ALA A 16 -15.46 -12.52 -0.30
C ALA A 16 -16.77 -13.33 -0.42
N GLY A 17 -17.65 -13.00 -1.37
CA GLY A 17 -18.98 -13.60 -1.48
C GLY A 17 -19.94 -13.19 -0.35
N PRO A 18 -21.23 -13.53 -0.47
CA PRO A 18 -22.28 -13.03 0.43
C PRO A 18 -22.20 -13.73 1.80
N GLY A 19 -21.51 -13.14 2.79
CA GLY A 19 -21.63 -13.58 4.19
C GLY A 19 -20.49 -13.26 5.14
N ARG A 20 -19.25 -13.07 4.67
CA ARG A 20 -18.10 -12.78 5.55
C ARG A 20 -18.01 -11.28 5.80
N LYS A 21 -18.39 -10.84 7.00
CA LYS A 21 -18.22 -9.46 7.47
C LYS A 21 -17.02 -9.38 8.41
N LEU A 22 -16.17 -8.38 8.20
CA LEU A 22 -15.08 -8.07 9.13
C LEU A 22 -15.67 -7.59 10.47
N THR A 23 -15.09 -8.08 11.57
CA THR A 23 -15.34 -7.55 12.90
C THR A 23 -14.79 -6.12 13.02
N GLU A 24 -15.28 -5.34 13.99
CA GLU A 24 -14.75 -4.00 14.25
C GLU A 24 -13.25 -4.03 14.60
N ALA A 25 -12.78 -5.09 15.25
CA ALA A 25 -11.36 -5.30 15.53
C ALA A 25 -10.55 -5.50 14.25
N GLN A 26 -11.00 -6.36 13.33
CA GLN A 26 -10.34 -6.58 12.04
C GLN A 26 -10.33 -5.30 11.18
N LYS A 27 -11.42 -4.53 11.17
CA LYS A 27 -11.46 -3.23 10.48
C LYS A 27 -10.45 -2.24 11.06
N ALA A 28 -10.35 -2.16 12.39
CA ALA A 28 -9.39 -1.29 13.05
C ALA A 28 -7.94 -1.71 12.74
N GLU A 29 -7.67 -3.01 12.68
CA GLU A 29 -6.37 -3.56 12.32
C GLU A 29 -6.01 -3.26 10.86
N ILE A 30 -6.94 -3.47 9.92
CA ILE A 30 -6.77 -3.09 8.50
C ILE A 30 -6.49 -1.59 8.35
N ALA A 31 -7.21 -0.73 9.07
CA ALA A 31 -6.95 0.71 9.07
C ALA A 31 -5.56 1.07 9.65
N GLY A 32 -5.08 0.30 10.64
CA GLY A 32 -3.73 0.42 11.17
C GLY A 32 -2.66 0.00 10.17
N ILE A 33 -2.92 -1.09 9.44
CA ILE A 33 -2.08 -1.55 8.33
C ILE A 33 -1.98 -0.46 7.26
N ASP A 34 -3.10 0.10 6.82
CA ASP A 34 -3.09 1.17 5.82
C ASP A 34 -2.21 2.36 6.23
N LYS A 35 -2.40 2.89 7.45
CA LYS A 35 -1.59 4.00 7.96
C LYS A 35 -0.09 3.66 8.00
N LYS A 36 0.25 2.44 8.41
CA LYS A 36 1.64 1.98 8.47
C LYS A 36 2.28 1.91 7.08
N TYR A 37 1.58 1.35 6.10
CA TYR A 37 2.09 1.23 4.74
C TYR A 37 2.08 2.56 3.98
N ASP A 38 1.15 3.47 4.30
CA ASP A 38 1.17 4.85 3.80
C ASP A 38 2.42 5.60 4.28
N ALA A 39 2.75 5.50 5.58
CA ALA A 39 3.96 6.09 6.13
C ALA A 39 5.22 5.51 5.46
N LYS A 40 5.29 4.18 5.32
CA LYS A 40 6.40 3.50 4.65
C LYS A 40 6.56 3.95 3.19
N ALA A 41 5.45 4.08 2.45
CA ALA A 41 5.48 4.57 1.07
C ALA A 41 5.96 6.03 0.98
N ALA A 42 5.57 6.88 1.94
CA ALA A 42 6.00 8.27 1.99
C ALA A 42 7.51 8.39 2.29
N GLU A 43 8.01 7.62 3.27
CA GLU A 43 9.44 7.56 3.58
C GLU A 43 10.27 7.10 2.38
N GLU A 44 9.83 6.05 1.68
CA GLU A 44 10.52 5.52 0.50
C GLU A 44 10.55 6.57 -0.63
N ARG A 45 9.43 7.26 -0.87
CA ARG A 45 9.37 8.36 -1.85
C ARG A 45 10.35 9.46 -1.53
N LEU A 46 10.38 9.95 -0.29
CA LEU A 46 11.29 11.02 0.13
C LEU A 46 12.77 10.60 -0.02
N SER A 47 13.07 9.34 0.29
CA SER A 47 14.41 8.77 0.09
C SER A 47 14.82 8.77 -1.38
N PHE A 48 13.96 8.29 -2.28
CA PHE A 48 14.22 8.29 -3.71
C PHE A 48 14.28 9.70 -4.30
N GLU A 49 13.40 10.61 -3.89
CA GLU A 49 13.43 12.01 -4.31
C GLU A 49 14.74 12.69 -3.95
N SER A 50 15.26 12.46 -2.73
CA SER A 50 16.57 12.95 -2.30
C SER A 50 17.73 12.40 -3.15
N ARG A 51 17.62 11.15 -3.61
CA ARG A 51 18.61 10.53 -4.52
C ARG A 51 18.49 11.09 -5.93
N MET A 52 17.27 11.24 -6.46
CA MET A 52 17.03 11.82 -7.79
C MET A 52 17.51 13.27 -7.87
N ALA A 53 17.37 14.04 -6.79
CA ALA A 53 17.88 15.41 -6.72
C ALA A 53 19.41 15.50 -6.81
N LYS A 54 20.12 14.39 -6.52
CA LYS A 54 21.58 14.29 -6.61
C LYS A 54 22.05 13.57 -7.88
N ALA A 55 21.12 13.05 -8.69
CA ALA A 55 21.46 12.31 -9.90
C ALA A 55 22.16 13.23 -10.91
N SER A 56 23.22 12.73 -11.52
CA SER A 56 24.10 13.49 -12.41
C SER A 56 23.86 13.20 -13.89
N THR A 57 23.16 12.09 -14.20
CA THR A 57 22.85 11.66 -15.56
C THR A 57 21.37 11.33 -15.70
N ILE A 58 20.88 11.39 -16.94
CA ILE A 58 19.50 10.99 -17.28
C ILE A 58 19.29 9.51 -16.98
N GLU A 59 20.28 8.66 -17.30
CA GLU A 59 20.23 7.22 -17.05
C GLU A 59 20.10 6.90 -15.54
N GLU A 60 20.85 7.59 -14.68
CA GLU A 60 20.74 7.44 -13.23
C GLU A 60 19.35 7.85 -12.73
N LEU A 61 18.82 8.96 -13.24
CA LEU A 61 17.50 9.45 -12.89
C LEU A 61 16.38 8.51 -13.35
N GLU A 62 16.48 7.92 -14.54
CA GLU A 62 15.54 6.91 -15.04
C GLU A 62 15.60 5.62 -14.22
N SER A 63 16.81 5.17 -13.87
CA SER A 63 17.01 4.00 -13.01
C SER A 63 16.38 4.21 -11.63
N LEU A 64 16.57 5.39 -11.03
CA LEU A 64 15.95 5.75 -9.75
C LEU A 64 14.41 5.80 -9.84
N ARG A 65 13.84 6.34 -10.93
CA ARG A 65 12.39 6.37 -11.13
C ARG A 65 11.80 4.96 -11.27
N SER A 66 12.45 4.11 -12.05
CA SER A 66 12.05 2.71 -12.21
C SER A 66 12.14 1.95 -10.88
N GLY A 67 13.23 2.18 -10.12
CA GLY A 67 13.42 1.63 -8.79
C GLY A 67 12.33 2.06 -7.81
N LEU A 68 11.95 3.35 -7.81
CA LEU A 68 10.87 3.86 -6.96
C LEU A 68 9.52 3.17 -7.28
N ALA A 69 9.22 3.00 -8.57
CA ALA A 69 7.99 2.30 -8.97
C ALA A 69 7.96 0.85 -8.46
N GLY A 70 9.08 0.13 -8.55
CA GLY A 70 9.23 -1.22 -8.01
C GLY A 70 9.11 -1.27 -6.48
N ALA A 71 9.74 -0.33 -5.79
CA ALA A 71 9.67 -0.24 -4.33
C ALA A 71 8.24 0.02 -3.84
N LEU A 72 7.52 0.95 -4.49
CA LEU A 72 6.11 1.22 -4.18
C LEU A 72 5.20 0.03 -4.46
N ALA A 73 5.43 -0.69 -5.57
CA ALA A 73 4.68 -1.90 -5.88
C ALA A 73 4.90 -2.99 -4.81
N ALA A 74 6.14 -3.18 -4.34
CA ALA A 74 6.44 -4.14 -3.28
C ALA A 74 5.82 -3.74 -1.93
N ILE A 75 5.76 -2.44 -1.60
CA ILE A 75 5.09 -1.93 -0.40
C ILE A 75 3.58 -2.20 -0.48
N GLU A 76 2.97 -2.00 -1.64
CA GLU A 76 1.55 -2.27 -1.85
C GLU A 76 1.23 -3.77 -1.79
N GLU A 77 2.06 -4.62 -2.39
CA GLU A 77 1.91 -6.07 -2.28
C GLU A 77 1.98 -6.54 -0.81
N GLN A 78 2.89 -5.99 -0.02
CA GLN A 78 2.99 -6.28 1.41
C GLN A 78 1.77 -5.77 2.20
N ARG A 79 1.24 -4.60 1.83
CA ARG A 79 0.01 -4.04 2.40
C ARG A 79 -1.16 -4.99 2.19
N GLU A 80 -1.37 -5.42 0.95
CA GLU A 80 -2.48 -6.30 0.60
C GLU A 80 -2.33 -7.68 1.26
N LYS A 81 -1.13 -8.28 1.26
CA LYS A 81 -0.87 -9.52 2.01
C LYS A 81 -1.17 -9.39 3.51
N ALA A 82 -0.84 -8.25 4.11
CA ALA A 82 -1.14 -8.01 5.52
C ALA A 82 -2.65 -7.89 5.77
N LYS A 83 -3.39 -7.20 4.89
CA LYS A 83 -4.85 -7.11 4.98
C LYS A 83 -5.52 -8.47 4.75
N GLU A 84 -5.04 -9.24 3.78
CA GLU A 84 -5.50 -10.61 3.53
C GLU A 84 -5.25 -11.51 4.74
N ALA A 85 -4.12 -11.37 5.44
CA ALA A 85 -3.86 -12.12 6.65
C ALA A 85 -4.90 -11.81 7.74
N VAL A 86 -5.21 -10.53 7.98
CA VAL A 86 -6.27 -10.11 8.91
C VAL A 86 -7.64 -10.61 8.46
N TRP A 87 -7.90 -10.53 7.16
CA TRP A 87 -9.13 -11.03 6.56
C TRP A 87 -9.30 -12.52 6.81
N ASN A 88 -8.24 -13.30 6.60
CA ASN A 88 -8.19 -14.76 6.68
C ASN A 88 -8.08 -15.29 8.11
N GLN A 89 -7.92 -14.43 9.13
CA GLN A 89 -8.16 -14.79 10.52
C GLN A 89 -9.65 -15.13 10.69
N ASN A 90 -10.03 -16.38 10.41
CA ASN A 90 -11.25 -17.06 10.85
C ASN A 90 -10.85 -18.43 11.41
#